data_AF-A0A8H2WNW1-F1
#
_entry.id   AF-A0A8H2WNW1-F1
#
_cell.length_a   1.000
_cell.length_b   1.000
_cell.length_c   1.000
_cell.angle_alpha   90.00
_cell.angle_beta   90.00
_cell.angle_gamma   90.00
#
_symmetry.space_group_name_H-M   'P 1'
#
loop_
_entity.id
_entity.type
_entity.pdbx_description
1 polymer ?
#
loop_
_entity_poly.entity_id
_entity_poly.type
_entity_poly.pdbx_seq_one_letter_code
_entity_poly.pdbx_strand_id
1 'polypeptide(L)'
;MFSTTRNVMFLWTALLLVLPAALSAPTKRTECSNPKIRREWNTLSQDQRDSFHKAVKCLQDKPSMVESGGVSKTLYDDYSYVHFTINQTIHKVAAFYPWHRYFLIMRERDLSECGYTDGIPYWDWTRDAGSVSDFKNSKIFDPDTGFGGTGYPEGDNSTASCVENGPYAGMHVNFPEPHCLRRSFNLTSQMPGNWTSSVVKTIMDYPDYISFWNNSERIPHDHIHRAIGGDLRRQYSPNEPLFFVHHSSIDRLWTIWQGRNETRIWDYGGNAVQNTTVNTATLDDTMKYMGLAEDVPVSSLMDTRSDWLCYTYDDDE
;
A
#
# COMPACT_ATOMS: atom_id res chain seq x y z
N MET A 1 -96.40 18.19 -8.37
CA MET A 1 -95.18 18.66 -7.68
C MET A 1 -94.15 17.55 -7.76
N PHE A 2 -93.21 17.63 -8.70
CA PHE A 2 -92.11 16.68 -8.83
C PHE A 2 -90.94 17.18 -7.98
N SER A 3 -90.51 16.38 -7.00
CA SER A 3 -89.38 16.68 -6.13
C SER A 3 -88.11 16.08 -6.71
N THR A 4 -87.10 16.93 -6.93
CA THR A 4 -85.76 16.61 -7.43
C THR A 4 -84.84 16.29 -6.25
N THR A 5 -84.28 15.08 -6.20
CA THR A 5 -83.18 14.73 -5.29
C THR A 5 -81.83 14.86 -6.02
N ARG A 6 -81.01 15.83 -5.58
CA ARG A 6 -79.61 16.05 -5.99
C ARG A 6 -78.72 14.99 -5.34
N ASN A 7 -77.99 14.22 -6.15
CA ASN A 7 -76.84 13.44 -5.69
C ASN A 7 -75.62 14.36 -5.58
N VAL A 8 -74.99 14.39 -4.40
CA VAL A 8 -73.70 15.05 -4.16
C VAL A 8 -72.65 13.95 -4.02
N MET A 9 -71.77 13.80 -5.02
CA MET A 9 -70.57 12.99 -4.92
C MET A 9 -69.51 13.77 -4.14
N PHE A 10 -69.10 13.25 -2.98
CA PHE A 10 -67.91 13.73 -2.26
C PHE A 10 -66.67 13.02 -2.83
N LEU A 11 -65.82 13.75 -3.54
CA LEU A 11 -64.47 13.32 -3.88
C LEU A 11 -63.59 13.45 -2.63
N TRP A 12 -63.11 12.31 -2.12
CA TRP A 12 -62.03 12.27 -1.12
C TRP A 12 -60.68 12.31 -1.85
N THR A 13 -60.02 13.47 -1.84
CA THR A 13 -58.62 13.59 -2.23
C THR A 13 -57.74 13.13 -1.06
N ALA A 14 -57.17 11.94 -1.16
CA ALA A 14 -56.13 11.48 -0.24
C ALA A 14 -54.84 12.27 -0.49
N LEU A 15 -54.47 13.14 0.47
CA LEU A 15 -53.20 13.84 0.46
C LEU A 15 -52.09 12.83 0.84
N LEU A 16 -51.36 12.32 -0.14
CA LEU A 16 -50.11 11.59 0.08
C LEU A 16 -49.06 12.57 0.59
N LEU A 17 -48.84 12.60 1.91
CA LEU A 17 -47.68 13.24 2.52
C LEU A 17 -46.43 12.48 2.07
N VAL A 18 -45.77 12.98 1.02
CA VAL A 18 -44.40 12.62 0.70
C VAL A 18 -43.54 13.24 1.80
N LEU A 19 -43.20 12.44 2.82
CA LEU A 19 -42.14 12.79 3.76
C LEU A 19 -40.87 13.01 2.93
N PRO A 20 -40.23 14.18 3.00
CA PRO A 20 -38.89 14.31 2.44
C PRO A 20 -38.03 13.29 3.18
N ALA A 21 -37.38 12.39 2.43
CA ALA A 21 -36.30 11.59 2.98
C ALA A 21 -35.32 12.59 3.60
N ALA A 22 -35.29 12.63 4.93
CA ALA A 22 -34.31 13.42 5.64
C ALA A 22 -32.95 12.91 5.15
N LEU A 23 -32.24 13.74 4.38
CA LEU A 23 -30.82 13.53 4.13
C LEU A 23 -30.20 13.42 5.51
N SER A 24 -29.88 12.19 5.92
CA SER A 24 -29.17 11.95 7.15
C SER A 24 -27.84 12.65 6.96
N ALA A 25 -27.59 13.69 7.76
CA ALA A 25 -26.27 14.31 7.80
C ALA A 25 -25.24 13.18 8.01
N PRO A 26 -24.13 13.16 7.26
CA PRO A 26 -23.13 12.11 7.44
C PRO A 26 -22.72 12.10 8.91
N THR A 27 -22.97 10.99 9.59
CA THR A 27 -22.49 10.77 10.95
C THR A 27 -20.99 10.92 10.91
N LYS A 28 -20.47 11.93 11.63
CA LYS A 28 -19.03 12.16 11.77
C LYS A 28 -18.40 10.83 12.20
N ARG A 29 -17.47 10.31 11.39
CA ARG A 29 -16.80 9.02 11.68
C ARG A 29 -16.13 9.09 13.05
N THR A 30 -16.19 7.99 13.79
CA THR A 30 -15.39 7.84 15.01
C THR A 30 -13.94 7.63 14.59
N GLU A 31 -13.10 8.62 14.87
CA GLU A 31 -11.66 8.52 14.71
C GLU A 31 -11.04 7.93 15.97
N CYS A 32 -9.99 7.13 15.80
CA CYS A 32 -9.25 6.57 16.91
C CYS A 32 -8.51 7.65 17.72
N SER A 33 -8.28 7.39 19.01
CA SER A 33 -7.80 8.43 19.93
C SER A 33 -6.28 8.67 19.91
N ASN A 34 -5.48 7.71 19.46
CA ASN A 34 -4.01 7.80 19.49
C ASN A 34 -3.38 7.11 18.28
N PRO A 35 -3.51 7.69 17.08
CA PRO A 35 -2.97 7.09 15.87
C PRO A 35 -1.45 6.99 15.92
N LYS A 36 -0.92 5.84 15.49
CA LYS A 36 0.51 5.69 15.22
C LYS A 36 0.89 6.58 14.03
N ILE A 37 1.98 7.34 14.14
CA ILE A 37 2.42 8.24 13.07
C ILE A 37 3.51 7.55 12.23
N ARG A 38 3.27 7.38 10.93
CA ARG A 38 4.28 6.98 9.93
C ARG A 38 4.99 8.22 9.40
N ARG A 39 6.31 8.18 9.37
CA ARG A 39 7.16 9.36 9.11
C ARG A 39 8.05 9.18 7.89
N GLU A 40 8.44 10.29 7.29
CA GLU A 40 9.38 10.26 6.18
C GLU A 40 10.78 9.81 6.65
N TRP A 41 11.41 8.87 5.95
CA TRP A 41 12.68 8.24 6.35
C TRP A 41 13.79 9.24 6.74
N ASN A 42 13.94 10.33 5.99
CA ASN A 42 14.98 11.33 6.22
C ASN A 42 14.73 12.17 7.48
N THR A 43 13.52 12.13 8.05
CA THR A 43 13.17 12.80 9.31
C THR A 43 13.48 11.95 10.55
N LEU A 44 13.65 10.64 10.39
CA LEU A 44 13.99 9.74 11.50
C LEU A 44 15.39 10.05 12.05
N SER A 45 15.55 9.89 13.36
CA SER A 45 16.88 9.85 13.99
C SER A 45 17.64 8.59 13.58
N GLN A 46 18.97 8.59 13.74
CA GLN A 46 19.78 7.42 13.42
C GLN A 46 19.38 6.20 14.27
N ASP A 47 19.11 6.38 15.56
CA ASP A 47 18.67 5.30 16.46
C ASP A 47 17.37 4.64 15.96
N GLN A 48 16.43 5.42 15.42
CA GLN A 48 15.19 4.88 14.84
C GLN A 48 15.44 4.09 13.55
N ARG A 49 16.35 4.57 12.69
CA ARG A 49 16.77 3.85 11.47
C ARG A 49 17.46 2.54 11.81
N ASP A 50 18.40 2.58 12.74
CA ASP A 50 19.13 1.40 13.21
C ASP A 50 18.18 0.37 13.86
N SER A 51 17.21 0.84 14.65
CA SER A 51 16.18 0.00 15.25
C SER A 51 15.31 -0.67 14.17
N PHE A 52 14.90 0.06 13.13
CA PHE A 52 14.17 -0.50 11.99
C PHE A 52 14.97 -1.61 11.31
N HIS A 53 16.22 -1.34 10.92
CA HIS A 53 17.08 -2.31 10.26
C HIS A 53 17.33 -3.56 11.11
N LYS A 54 17.53 -3.38 12.42
CA LYS A 54 17.67 -4.48 13.37
C LYS A 54 16.41 -5.34 13.44
N ALA A 55 15.23 -4.72 13.50
CA ALA A 55 13.97 -5.44 13.56
C ALA A 55 13.70 -6.21 12.26
N VAL A 56 13.99 -5.63 11.10
CA VAL A 56 13.89 -6.31 9.79
C VAL A 56 14.73 -7.59 9.77
N LYS A 57 15.98 -7.54 10.24
CA LYS A 57 16.87 -8.71 10.30
C LYS A 57 16.38 -9.77 11.29
N CYS A 58 15.84 -9.35 12.43
CA CYS A 58 15.28 -10.26 13.43
C CYS A 58 14.15 -11.15 12.86
N LEU A 59 13.39 -10.68 11.87
CA LEU A 59 12.38 -11.49 11.20
C LEU A 59 12.96 -12.69 10.42
N GLN A 60 14.26 -12.66 10.08
CA GLN A 60 14.95 -13.81 9.47
C GLN A 60 15.19 -14.95 10.48
N ASP A 61 15.13 -14.67 11.78
CA ASP A 61 15.30 -15.66 12.84
C ASP A 61 13.96 -16.20 13.37
N LYS A 62 12.86 -15.55 13.00
CA LYS A 62 11.50 -15.97 13.39
C LYS A 62 11.04 -17.12 12.49
N PRO A 63 10.43 -18.19 13.04
CA PRO A 63 9.93 -19.29 12.24
C PRO A 63 8.82 -18.81 11.28
N SER A 64 8.76 -19.41 10.10
CA SER A 64 7.63 -19.23 9.18
C SER A 64 6.31 -19.61 9.87
N MET A 65 5.26 -18.84 9.59
CA MET A 65 3.90 -19.07 10.10
C MET A 65 2.92 -19.51 9.01
N VAL A 66 3.32 -19.49 7.73
CA VAL A 66 2.44 -19.88 6.61
C VAL A 66 2.67 -21.32 6.16
N GLU A 67 1.60 -21.99 5.75
CA GLU A 67 1.69 -23.34 5.21
C GLU A 67 2.23 -23.31 3.77
N SER A 68 3.55 -23.38 3.63
CA SER A 68 4.25 -23.28 2.34
C SER A 68 4.86 -24.60 1.84
N GLY A 69 4.66 -25.71 2.56
CA GLY A 69 5.33 -26.98 2.27
C GLY A 69 6.85 -26.94 2.46
N GLY A 70 7.35 -26.02 3.30
CA GLY A 70 8.79 -25.84 3.58
C GLY A 70 9.52 -24.92 2.61
N VAL A 71 8.80 -24.29 1.67
CA VAL A 71 9.36 -23.30 0.73
C VAL A 71 9.72 -21.99 1.47
N SER A 72 8.80 -21.50 2.29
CA SER A 72 9.09 -20.42 3.23
C SER A 72 9.72 -20.99 4.50
N LYS A 73 10.85 -20.43 4.94
CA LYS A 73 11.59 -20.94 6.11
C LYS A 73 11.46 -20.04 7.33
N THR A 74 11.26 -18.75 7.11
CA THR A 74 11.27 -17.72 8.14
C THR A 74 10.06 -16.81 7.99
N LEU A 75 9.69 -16.09 9.04
CA LEU A 75 8.64 -15.07 8.96
C LEU A 75 9.01 -13.99 7.93
N TYR A 76 10.31 -13.71 7.74
CA TYR A 76 10.75 -12.82 6.67
C TYR A 76 10.36 -13.34 5.27
N ASP A 77 10.57 -14.64 5.02
CA ASP A 77 10.27 -15.28 3.73
C ASP A 77 8.76 -15.35 3.45
N ASP A 78 7.92 -15.40 4.49
CA ASP A 78 6.45 -15.52 4.36
C ASP A 78 5.86 -14.37 3.55
N TYR A 79 6.34 -13.15 3.78
CA TYR A 79 5.88 -11.96 3.05
C TYR A 79 6.10 -12.12 1.54
N SER A 80 7.29 -12.57 1.14
CA SER A 80 7.62 -12.80 -0.27
C SER A 80 6.83 -13.96 -0.86
N TYR A 81 6.66 -15.05 -0.09
CA TYR A 81 5.90 -16.23 -0.51
C TYR A 81 4.43 -15.91 -0.76
N VAL A 82 3.77 -15.21 0.17
CA VAL A 82 2.35 -14.84 0.04
C VAL A 82 2.19 -13.87 -1.13
N HIS A 83 2.96 -12.79 -1.18
CA HIS A 83 2.90 -11.78 -2.24
C HIS A 83 3.10 -12.39 -3.64
N PHE A 84 4.04 -13.34 -3.78
CA PHE A 84 4.23 -14.09 -5.02
C PHE A 84 3.02 -14.95 -5.37
N THR A 85 2.53 -15.74 -4.41
CA THR A 85 1.52 -16.76 -4.66
C THR A 85 0.17 -16.18 -5.08
N ILE A 86 -0.25 -15.08 -4.45
CA ILE A 86 -1.56 -14.46 -4.74
C ILE A 86 -1.45 -13.20 -5.60
N ASN A 87 -0.34 -13.02 -6.33
CA ASN A 87 -0.06 -11.83 -7.13
C ASN A 87 -1.24 -11.38 -8.04
N GLN A 88 -1.98 -12.33 -8.63
CA GLN A 88 -3.11 -12.04 -9.54
C GLN A 88 -4.34 -11.44 -8.86
N THR A 89 -4.44 -11.53 -7.54
CA THR A 89 -5.56 -10.96 -6.76
C THR A 89 -5.14 -9.75 -5.93
N ILE A 90 -3.91 -9.26 -6.11
CA ILE A 90 -3.38 -8.12 -5.34
C ILE A 90 -2.70 -7.04 -6.22
N HIS A 91 -2.41 -7.33 -7.51
CA HIS A 91 -1.86 -6.33 -8.46
C HIS A 91 -2.73 -6.17 -9.71
N LYS A 92 -2.82 -4.94 -10.22
CA LYS A 92 -3.70 -4.57 -11.35
C LYS A 92 -5.17 -5.01 -11.10
N VAL A 93 -5.58 -5.01 -9.83
CA VAL A 93 -6.92 -5.25 -9.32
C VAL A 93 -7.32 -4.22 -8.27
N ALA A 94 -8.62 -4.08 -8.02
CA ALA A 94 -9.17 -3.15 -7.05
C ALA A 94 -8.58 -3.35 -5.64
N ALA A 95 -8.25 -4.58 -5.25
CA ALA A 95 -7.71 -4.90 -3.93
C ALA A 95 -6.27 -4.39 -3.67
N PHE A 96 -5.57 -3.83 -4.67
CA PHE A 96 -4.17 -3.39 -4.54
C PHE A 96 -3.93 -2.57 -3.27
N TYR A 97 -4.66 -1.48 -3.09
CA TYR A 97 -4.46 -0.59 -1.96
C TYR A 97 -4.82 -1.20 -0.60
N PRO A 98 -6.06 -1.69 -0.37
CA PRO A 98 -6.42 -2.26 0.92
C PRO A 98 -5.54 -3.48 1.25
N TRP A 99 -5.22 -4.33 0.28
CA TRP A 99 -4.38 -5.50 0.54
C TRP A 99 -2.98 -5.11 1.02
N HIS A 100 -2.30 -4.19 0.31
CA HIS A 100 -0.97 -3.72 0.69
C HIS A 100 -0.97 -2.89 1.98
N ARG A 101 -2.06 -2.16 2.29
CA ARG A 101 -2.23 -1.48 3.57
C ARG A 101 -2.17 -2.44 4.74
N TYR A 102 -2.94 -3.53 4.71
CA TYR A 102 -2.89 -4.50 5.79
C TYR A 102 -1.57 -5.27 5.80
N PHE A 103 -0.98 -5.53 4.63
CA PHE A 103 0.37 -6.09 4.55
C PHE A 103 1.43 -5.25 5.29
N LEU A 104 1.33 -3.91 5.23
CA LEU A 104 2.18 -3.00 6.02
C LEU A 104 1.89 -3.11 7.53
N ILE A 105 0.62 -3.17 7.93
CA ILE A 105 0.23 -3.27 9.35
C ILE A 105 0.71 -4.59 9.96
N MET A 106 0.62 -5.69 9.21
CA MET A 106 1.16 -6.98 9.65
C MET A 106 2.67 -6.89 9.83
N ARG A 107 3.37 -6.24 8.88
CA ARG A 107 4.82 -6.03 9.00
C ARG A 107 5.16 -5.15 10.20
N GLU A 108 4.39 -4.10 10.49
CA GLU A 108 4.55 -3.26 11.68
C GLU A 108 4.40 -4.06 12.98
N ARG A 109 3.38 -4.93 13.05
CA ARG A 109 3.18 -5.82 14.19
C ARG A 109 4.41 -6.71 14.41
N ASP A 110 4.88 -7.36 13.35
CA ASP A 110 6.00 -8.29 13.44
C ASP A 110 7.33 -7.57 13.75
N LEU A 111 7.54 -6.37 13.20
CA LEU A 111 8.67 -5.50 13.55
C LEU A 111 8.63 -5.07 15.02
N SER A 112 7.43 -4.83 15.57
CA SER A 112 7.25 -4.52 16.99
C SER A 112 7.65 -5.68 17.90
N GLU A 113 7.40 -6.93 17.49
CA GLU A 113 7.90 -8.10 18.23
C GLU A 113 9.43 -8.22 18.20
N CYS A 114 10.07 -7.58 17.22
CA CYS A 114 11.52 -7.47 17.11
C CYS A 114 12.08 -6.15 17.69
N GLY A 115 11.25 -5.38 18.40
CA GLY A 115 11.65 -4.20 19.16
C GLY A 115 11.53 -2.86 18.43
N TYR A 116 10.99 -2.82 17.21
CA TYR A 116 10.71 -1.57 16.50
C TYR A 116 9.24 -1.16 16.67
N THR A 117 8.99 -0.18 17.54
CA THR A 117 7.63 0.22 17.94
C THR A 117 7.04 1.37 17.12
N ASP A 118 7.87 2.10 16.37
CA ASP A 118 7.43 3.20 15.50
C ASP A 118 6.56 2.68 14.33
N GLY A 119 5.94 3.59 13.58
CA GLY A 119 5.29 3.25 12.31
C GLY A 119 6.33 2.95 11.24
N ILE A 120 6.02 2.05 10.31
CA ILE A 120 6.86 1.84 9.13
C ILE A 120 7.02 3.20 8.44
N PRO A 121 8.27 3.65 8.22
CA PRO A 121 8.52 4.92 7.57
C PRO A 121 8.13 4.85 6.10
N TYR A 122 7.94 6.01 5.50
CA TYR A 122 7.73 6.14 4.07
C TYR A 122 8.92 6.83 3.41
N TRP A 123 9.14 6.54 2.13
CA TRP A 123 10.18 7.19 1.30
C TRP A 123 9.51 8.10 0.28
N ASP A 124 9.65 9.41 0.43
CA ASP A 124 9.17 10.36 -0.57
C ASP A 124 10.11 10.39 -1.78
N TRP A 125 9.89 9.45 -2.72
CA TRP A 125 10.68 9.34 -3.96
C TRP A 125 10.63 10.60 -4.81
N THR A 126 9.63 11.48 -4.62
CA THR A 126 9.48 12.70 -5.44
C THR A 126 10.63 13.67 -5.24
N ARG A 127 11.33 13.58 -4.11
CA ARG A 127 12.54 14.33 -3.77
C ARG A 127 13.74 13.94 -4.64
N ASP A 128 13.69 12.75 -5.23
CA ASP A 128 14.79 12.13 -5.99
C ASP A 128 14.42 11.86 -7.47
N ALA A 129 13.37 12.50 -7.98
CA ALA A 129 12.76 12.23 -9.30
C ALA A 129 13.34 13.03 -10.49
N GLY A 130 14.36 13.86 -10.26
CA GLY A 130 14.85 14.83 -11.25
C GLY A 130 15.70 14.22 -12.37
N SER A 131 16.52 13.23 -12.05
CA SER A 131 17.44 12.59 -12.99
C SER A 131 17.90 11.22 -12.47
N VAL A 132 18.55 10.44 -13.33
CA VAL A 132 19.19 9.18 -12.90
C VAL A 132 20.23 9.43 -11.81
N SER A 133 20.94 10.57 -11.90
CA SER A 133 21.92 10.97 -10.88
C SER A 133 21.25 11.26 -9.54
N ASP A 134 20.13 11.99 -9.53
CA ASP A 134 19.43 12.31 -8.29
C ASP A 134 18.90 11.05 -7.61
N PHE A 135 18.32 10.13 -8.39
CA PHE A 135 17.88 8.83 -7.89
C PHE A 135 19.05 8.03 -7.28
N LYS A 136 20.15 7.85 -8.02
CA LYS A 136 21.30 7.05 -7.57
C LYS A 136 21.98 7.64 -6.32
N ASN A 137 21.88 8.96 -6.12
CA ASN A 137 22.43 9.67 -4.98
C ASN A 137 21.40 9.94 -3.86
N SER A 138 20.19 9.37 -3.94
CA SER A 138 19.19 9.50 -2.90
C SER A 138 19.75 9.02 -1.56
N LYS A 139 19.44 9.74 -0.48
CA LYS A 139 19.80 9.36 0.89
C LYS A 139 19.23 8.01 1.31
N ILE A 140 18.16 7.54 0.66
CA ILE A 140 17.61 6.22 0.93
C ILE A 140 18.62 5.10 0.57
N PHE A 141 19.60 5.38 -0.30
CA PHE A 141 20.65 4.44 -0.72
C PHE A 141 22.00 4.68 -0.04
N ASP A 142 22.08 5.66 0.87
CA ASP A 142 23.27 5.87 1.68
C ASP A 142 23.53 4.64 2.56
N PRO A 143 24.78 4.15 2.67
CA PRO A 143 25.08 2.93 3.41
C PRO A 143 24.94 3.10 4.93
N ASP A 144 25.11 4.30 5.47
CA ASP A 144 25.09 4.52 6.92
C ASP A 144 23.70 4.97 7.41
N THR A 145 23.01 5.76 6.59
CA THR A 145 21.75 6.41 6.95
C THR A 145 20.55 5.90 6.16
N GLY A 146 20.75 4.96 5.24
CA GLY A 146 19.72 4.38 4.38
C GLY A 146 19.83 2.87 4.27
N PHE A 147 19.49 2.33 3.10
CA PHE A 147 19.34 0.90 2.84
C PHE A 147 20.53 0.31 2.06
N GLY A 148 21.59 1.09 1.82
CA GLY A 148 22.69 0.73 0.94
C GLY A 148 22.34 0.88 -0.55
N GLY A 149 23.38 0.84 -1.38
CA GLY A 149 23.30 1.12 -2.81
C GLY A 149 22.91 -0.08 -3.67
N THR A 150 23.25 0.02 -4.96
CA THR A 150 23.10 -1.07 -5.94
C THR A 150 24.02 -2.26 -5.63
N GLY A 151 23.72 -3.42 -6.22
CA GLY A 151 24.59 -4.58 -6.13
C GLY A 151 25.89 -4.42 -6.93
N TYR A 152 26.95 -5.14 -6.53
CA TYR A 152 28.26 -5.08 -7.16
C TYR A 152 28.74 -6.46 -7.67
N PRO A 153 29.36 -6.56 -8.87
CA PRO A 153 29.43 -5.50 -9.88
C PRO A 153 28.02 -5.09 -10.35
N GLU A 154 27.85 -3.82 -10.73
CA GLU A 154 26.53 -3.33 -11.17
C GLU A 154 26.11 -4.05 -12.45
N GLY A 155 25.10 -4.92 -12.33
CA GLY A 155 24.50 -5.64 -13.45
C GLY A 155 23.27 -4.94 -14.02
N ASP A 156 22.58 -5.63 -14.92
CA ASP A 156 21.29 -5.26 -15.49
C ASP A 156 20.11 -6.06 -14.87
N ASN A 157 18.92 -5.92 -15.46
CA ASN A 157 17.70 -6.64 -15.06
C ASN A 157 17.85 -8.17 -15.00
N SER A 158 18.80 -8.75 -15.72
CA SER A 158 19.07 -10.20 -15.76
C SER A 158 20.27 -10.61 -14.91
N THR A 159 21.10 -9.65 -14.50
CA THR A 159 22.39 -9.87 -13.85
C THR A 159 22.53 -9.11 -12.53
N ALA A 160 21.40 -8.78 -11.87
CA ALA A 160 21.42 -8.11 -10.57
C ALA A 160 22.34 -8.85 -9.58
N SER A 161 23.18 -8.08 -8.90
CA SER A 161 24.26 -8.59 -8.05
C SER A 161 23.95 -8.38 -6.58
N CYS A 162 24.72 -9.03 -5.71
CA CYS A 162 24.56 -8.91 -4.27
C CYS A 162 24.78 -7.46 -3.81
N VAL A 163 23.97 -7.01 -2.85
CA VAL A 163 24.23 -5.77 -2.12
C VAL A 163 25.48 -5.97 -1.23
N GLU A 164 26.48 -5.10 -1.40
CA GLU A 164 27.78 -5.22 -0.70
C GLU A 164 28.03 -4.11 0.34
N ASN A 165 27.13 -3.14 0.49
CA ASN A 165 27.25 -2.06 1.46
C ASN A 165 25.96 -1.79 2.24
N GLY A 166 26.10 -1.02 3.32
CA GLY A 166 25.02 -0.63 4.21
C GLY A 166 24.44 -1.76 5.03
N PRO A 167 23.26 -1.56 5.66
CA PRO A 167 22.76 -2.47 6.68
C PRO A 167 22.44 -3.87 6.14
N TYR A 168 22.21 -4.04 4.85
CA TYR A 168 21.85 -5.32 4.26
C TYR A 168 22.98 -5.99 3.46
N ALA A 169 24.21 -5.48 3.58
CA ALA A 169 25.40 -6.16 3.04
C ALA A 169 25.49 -7.60 3.58
N GLY A 170 25.59 -8.57 2.67
CA GLY A 170 25.67 -9.99 3.03
C GLY A 170 24.35 -10.62 3.50
N MET A 171 23.23 -9.89 3.45
CA MET A 171 21.91 -10.46 3.73
C MET A 171 21.58 -11.57 2.72
N HIS A 172 21.08 -12.70 3.20
CA HIS A 172 20.59 -13.81 2.39
C HIS A 172 19.09 -14.00 2.60
N VAL A 173 18.36 -14.31 1.52
CA VAL A 173 16.93 -14.63 1.51
C VAL A 173 16.74 -16.06 1.00
N ASN A 174 15.65 -16.73 1.41
CA ASN A 174 15.46 -18.16 1.05
C ASN A 174 14.51 -18.39 -0.12
N PHE A 175 13.69 -17.40 -0.47
CA PHE A 175 12.63 -17.52 -1.48
C PHE A 175 12.98 -16.71 -2.75
N PRO A 176 12.67 -17.19 -3.98
CA PRO A 176 12.13 -18.51 -4.32
C PRO A 176 13.16 -19.63 -4.18
N GLU A 177 14.43 -19.26 -4.11
CA GLU A 177 15.57 -20.11 -3.83
C GLU A 177 16.57 -19.32 -2.98
N PRO A 178 17.51 -19.97 -2.24
CA PRO A 178 18.51 -19.25 -1.46
C PRO A 178 19.43 -18.38 -2.32
N HIS A 179 19.51 -17.08 -2.02
CA HIS A 179 20.44 -16.13 -2.64
C HIS A 179 20.75 -14.95 -1.71
N CYS A 180 21.81 -14.20 -2.01
CA CYS A 180 22.03 -12.89 -1.40
C CYS A 180 20.94 -11.90 -1.84
N LEU A 181 20.63 -10.86 -1.04
CA LEU A 181 19.80 -9.74 -1.48
C LEU A 181 20.43 -9.08 -2.72
N ARG A 182 19.66 -8.94 -3.80
CA ARG A 182 20.15 -8.41 -5.09
C ARG A 182 19.50 -7.09 -5.48
N ARG A 183 20.32 -6.16 -6.00
CA ARG A 183 19.87 -4.89 -6.62
C ARG A 183 20.60 -4.62 -7.93
N SER A 184 19.95 -3.88 -8.82
CA SER A 184 20.54 -3.39 -10.07
C SER A 184 19.79 -2.12 -10.47
N PHE A 185 20.41 -0.96 -10.26
CA PHE A 185 19.78 0.32 -10.59
C PHE A 185 19.63 0.48 -12.10
N ASN A 186 18.49 0.04 -12.62
CA ASN A 186 18.23 -0.05 -14.05
C ASN A 186 17.26 1.04 -14.52
N LEU A 187 17.78 2.27 -14.58
CA LEU A 187 17.02 3.45 -15.00
C LEU A 187 17.38 3.86 -16.42
N THR A 188 16.36 4.12 -17.24
CA THR A 188 16.52 4.96 -18.43
C THR A 188 16.47 6.45 -18.04
N SER A 189 17.01 7.34 -18.87
CA SER A 189 17.05 8.78 -18.58
C SER A 189 15.68 9.42 -18.33
N GLN A 190 14.62 8.87 -18.92
CA GLN A 190 13.24 9.37 -18.78
C GLN A 190 12.51 8.78 -17.57
N MET A 191 13.01 7.66 -17.03
CA MET A 191 12.32 6.91 -15.98
C MET A 191 12.01 7.75 -14.74
N PRO A 192 12.94 8.59 -14.21
CA PRO A 192 12.68 9.48 -13.07
C PRO A 192 11.50 10.44 -13.24
N GLY A 193 11.16 10.78 -14.49
CA GLY A 193 9.99 11.60 -14.79
C GLY A 193 8.65 11.01 -14.31
N ASN A 194 8.58 9.70 -14.05
CA ASN A 194 7.36 8.99 -13.65
C ASN A 194 6.99 9.14 -12.17
N TRP A 195 7.83 9.72 -11.32
CA TRP A 195 7.50 9.90 -9.91
C TRP A 195 7.84 11.30 -9.41
N THR A 196 7.85 12.29 -10.31
CA THR A 196 7.98 13.71 -9.92
C THR A 196 6.75 14.18 -9.14
N SER A 197 6.90 15.23 -8.32
CA SER A 197 5.76 15.82 -7.60
C SER A 197 4.66 16.32 -8.54
N SER A 198 5.00 16.72 -9.78
CA SER A 198 4.03 17.09 -10.81
C SER A 198 3.18 15.90 -11.26
N VAL A 199 3.81 14.75 -11.53
CA VAL A 199 3.10 13.51 -11.88
C VAL A 199 2.23 13.04 -10.73
N VAL A 200 2.76 13.04 -9.50
CA VAL A 200 1.97 12.71 -8.30
C VAL A 200 0.77 13.65 -8.19
N LYS A 201 0.94 14.96 -8.35
CA LYS A 201 -0.18 15.91 -8.32
C LYS A 201 -1.26 15.57 -9.35
N THR A 202 -0.89 15.27 -10.60
CA THR A 202 -1.84 14.85 -11.63
C THR A 202 -2.61 13.60 -11.22
N ILE A 203 -1.94 12.60 -10.65
CA ILE A 203 -2.59 11.38 -10.17
C ILE A 203 -3.57 11.68 -9.04
N MET A 204 -3.19 12.55 -8.10
CA MET A 204 -4.02 12.91 -6.95
C MET A 204 -5.30 13.70 -7.33
N ASP A 205 -5.37 14.22 -8.55
CA ASP A 205 -6.51 14.96 -9.08
C ASP A 205 -7.54 14.06 -9.81
N TYR A 206 -7.26 12.75 -9.97
CA TYR A 206 -8.25 11.81 -10.51
C TYR A 206 -9.51 11.77 -9.62
N PRO A 207 -10.72 11.79 -10.23
CA PRO A 207 -11.96 11.98 -9.49
C PRO A 207 -12.41 10.72 -8.76
N ASP A 208 -12.10 9.54 -9.32
CA ASP A 208 -12.57 8.23 -8.89
C ASP A 208 -11.41 7.27 -8.54
N TYR A 209 -11.73 6.26 -7.72
CA TYR A 209 -10.77 5.25 -7.26
C TYR A 209 -10.08 4.53 -8.42
N ILE A 210 -10.81 4.09 -9.45
CA ILE A 210 -10.26 3.27 -10.54
C ILE A 210 -9.17 4.05 -11.29
N SER A 211 -9.45 5.31 -11.65
CA SER A 211 -8.50 6.18 -12.33
C SER A 211 -7.29 6.51 -11.45
N PHE A 212 -7.51 6.83 -10.17
CA PHE A 212 -6.44 7.09 -9.20
C PHE A 212 -5.52 5.88 -9.07
N TRP A 213 -6.09 4.73 -8.71
CA TRP A 213 -5.38 3.48 -8.45
C TRP A 213 -4.63 2.98 -9.68
N ASN A 214 -5.28 2.91 -10.84
CA ASN A 214 -4.63 2.37 -12.04
C ASN A 214 -3.42 3.22 -12.46
N ASN A 215 -3.45 4.54 -12.26
CA ASN A 215 -2.33 5.42 -12.60
C ASN A 215 -1.24 5.41 -11.51
N SER A 216 -1.58 5.43 -10.23
CA SER A 216 -0.59 5.34 -9.15
C SER A 216 0.15 4.00 -9.16
N GLU A 217 -0.54 2.89 -9.43
CA GLU A 217 0.07 1.56 -9.49
C GLU A 217 0.98 1.40 -10.72
N ARG A 218 0.59 1.93 -11.88
CA ARG A 218 1.35 1.75 -13.13
C ARG A 218 2.46 2.76 -13.36
N ILE A 219 2.36 3.92 -12.72
CA ILE A 219 3.30 5.02 -12.93
C ILE A 219 4.32 5.01 -11.79
N PRO A 220 4.14 5.67 -10.63
CA PRO A 220 5.20 5.71 -9.62
C PRO A 220 5.51 4.32 -9.04
N HIS A 221 4.52 3.49 -8.70
CA HIS A 221 4.77 2.16 -8.12
C HIS A 221 5.59 1.25 -9.03
N ASP A 222 5.08 0.92 -10.22
CA ASP A 222 5.78 0.02 -11.15
C ASP A 222 7.16 0.57 -11.55
N HIS A 223 7.33 1.89 -11.68
CA HIS A 223 8.61 2.47 -12.08
C HIS A 223 9.64 2.50 -10.95
N ILE A 224 9.25 2.69 -9.68
CA ILE A 224 10.19 2.57 -8.54
C ILE A 224 10.65 1.12 -8.38
N HIS A 225 9.74 0.15 -8.45
CA HIS A 225 10.09 -1.28 -8.48
C HIS A 225 11.09 -1.61 -9.59
N ARG A 226 10.91 -1.05 -10.79
CA ARG A 226 11.84 -1.23 -11.92
C ARG A 226 13.18 -0.51 -11.73
N ALA A 227 13.15 0.69 -11.16
CA ALA A 227 14.34 1.52 -10.98
C ALA A 227 15.35 0.91 -10.02
N ILE A 228 14.89 0.27 -8.94
CA ILE A 228 15.76 -0.44 -7.98
C ILE A 228 16.26 -1.77 -8.56
N GLY A 229 15.43 -2.43 -9.37
CA GLY A 229 15.78 -3.70 -10.01
C GLY A 229 15.94 -4.83 -9.00
N GLY A 230 16.72 -5.85 -9.38
CA GLY A 230 17.02 -6.99 -8.51
C GLY A 230 15.76 -7.66 -7.95
N ASP A 231 15.75 -7.93 -6.65
CA ASP A 231 14.65 -8.62 -5.97
C ASP A 231 13.39 -7.74 -5.94
N LEU A 232 13.52 -6.43 -5.75
CA LEU A 232 12.39 -5.51 -5.69
C LEU A 232 11.58 -5.49 -7.01
N ARG A 233 12.20 -5.79 -8.16
CA ARG A 233 11.49 -5.83 -9.45
C ARG A 233 10.64 -7.10 -9.64
N ARG A 234 10.84 -8.13 -8.82
CA ARG A 234 10.25 -9.47 -9.02
C ARG A 234 8.92 -9.59 -8.28
N GLN A 235 8.18 -10.68 -8.53
CA GLN A 235 6.94 -10.96 -7.79
C GLN A 235 7.19 -11.31 -6.32
N TYR A 236 8.43 -11.62 -5.95
CA TYR A 236 8.91 -11.77 -4.58
C TYR A 236 9.58 -10.50 -4.06
N SER A 237 9.13 -9.33 -4.53
CA SER A 237 9.67 -8.03 -4.16
C SER A 237 9.75 -7.74 -2.65
N PRO A 238 8.93 -8.33 -1.75
CA PRO A 238 9.12 -8.18 -0.31
C PRO A 238 10.45 -8.75 0.24
N ASN A 239 11.22 -9.50 -0.57
CA ASN A 239 12.60 -9.87 -0.22
C ASN A 239 13.48 -8.65 0.00
N GLU A 240 13.20 -7.54 -0.70
CA GLU A 240 13.88 -6.27 -0.53
C GLU A 240 13.25 -5.50 0.65
N PRO A 241 14.02 -5.15 1.71
CA PRO A 241 13.50 -4.36 2.82
C PRO A 241 12.90 -3.00 2.42
N LEU A 242 13.39 -2.37 1.35
CA LEU A 242 12.81 -1.14 0.80
C LEU A 242 11.36 -1.30 0.31
N PHE A 243 10.88 -2.53 0.07
CA PHE A 243 9.50 -2.79 -0.33
C PHE A 243 8.50 -2.11 0.61
N PHE A 244 8.64 -2.29 1.91
CA PHE A 244 7.66 -1.79 2.88
C PHE A 244 7.71 -0.27 3.03
N VAL A 245 8.89 0.32 2.87
CA VAL A 245 9.06 1.79 2.89
C VAL A 245 8.50 2.42 1.60
N HIS A 246 8.68 1.76 0.45
CA HIS A 246 8.04 2.16 -0.81
C HIS A 246 6.52 2.03 -0.73
N HIS A 247 6.00 0.90 -0.27
CA HIS A 247 4.55 0.68 -0.15
C HIS A 247 3.90 1.54 0.92
N SER A 248 4.61 1.94 1.96
CA SER A 248 4.11 2.97 2.89
C SER A 248 3.91 4.32 2.20
N SER A 249 4.75 4.70 1.24
CA SER A 249 4.51 5.90 0.43
C SER A 249 3.34 5.74 -0.54
N ILE A 250 3.11 4.54 -1.06
CA ILE A 250 1.94 4.24 -1.90
C ILE A 250 0.65 4.35 -1.07
N ASP A 251 0.63 3.75 0.12
CA ASP A 251 -0.49 3.85 1.05
C ASP A 251 -0.74 5.30 1.52
N ARG A 252 0.33 6.06 1.75
CA ARG A 252 0.26 7.50 2.02
C ARG A 252 -0.47 8.26 0.92
N LEU A 253 -0.14 8.03 -0.35
CA LEU A 253 -0.83 8.68 -1.47
C LEU A 253 -2.33 8.38 -1.47
N TRP A 254 -2.72 7.13 -1.17
CA TRP A 254 -4.13 6.77 -1.08
C TRP A 254 -4.83 7.44 0.10
N THR A 255 -4.19 7.47 1.26
CA THR A 255 -4.68 8.14 2.47
C THR A 255 -4.97 9.62 2.19
N ILE A 256 -4.02 10.34 1.60
CA ILE A 256 -4.18 11.75 1.21
C ILE A 256 -5.30 11.90 0.17
N TRP A 257 -5.39 10.98 -0.80
CA TRP A 257 -6.43 11.05 -1.85
C TRP A 257 -7.84 10.85 -1.28
N GLN A 258 -7.98 9.93 -0.32
CA GLN A 258 -9.22 9.72 0.45
C GLN A 258 -9.58 10.96 1.28
N GLY A 259 -8.60 11.59 1.94
CA GLY A 259 -8.80 12.79 2.77
C GLY A 259 -9.24 14.04 2.01
N ARG A 260 -9.04 14.10 0.68
CA ARG A 260 -9.46 15.25 -0.16
C ARG A 260 -10.98 15.35 -0.35
N ASN A 261 -11.75 14.29 -0.08
CA ASN A 261 -13.20 14.30 -0.19
C ASN A 261 -13.82 13.22 0.71
N GLU A 262 -14.76 13.61 1.57
CA GLU A 262 -15.46 12.73 2.51
C GLU A 262 -16.15 11.50 1.87
N THR A 263 -16.44 11.52 0.56
CA THR A 263 -17.03 10.36 -0.13
C THR A 263 -15.99 9.33 -0.59
N ARG A 264 -14.72 9.72 -0.73
CA ARG A 264 -13.66 8.87 -1.32
C ARG A 264 -13.18 7.76 -0.42
N ILE A 265 -13.40 7.91 0.88
CA ILE A 265 -12.98 6.95 1.87
C ILE A 265 -13.72 5.59 1.72
N TRP A 266 -14.85 5.55 1.01
CA TRP A 266 -15.54 4.33 0.61
C TRP A 266 -15.52 4.09 -0.91
N ASP A 267 -14.81 4.92 -1.68
CA ASP A 267 -14.70 4.74 -3.12
C ASP A 267 -13.78 3.56 -3.42
N TYR A 268 -14.35 2.54 -4.06
CA TYR A 268 -13.72 1.26 -4.33
C TYR A 268 -14.39 0.60 -5.52
N GLY A 269 -13.58 0.06 -6.43
CA GLY A 269 -14.09 -0.64 -7.60
C GLY A 269 -12.99 -1.08 -8.55
N GLY A 270 -13.36 -1.93 -9.50
CA GLY A 270 -12.45 -2.50 -10.49
C GLY A 270 -12.51 -4.02 -10.53
N ASN A 271 -11.45 -4.62 -11.05
CA ASN A 271 -11.36 -6.07 -11.21
C ASN A 271 -11.01 -6.70 -9.85
N ALA A 272 -11.66 -7.81 -9.49
CA ALA A 272 -11.30 -8.59 -8.29
C ALA A 272 -10.09 -9.53 -8.58
N VAL A 273 -10.05 -10.09 -9.80
CA VAL A 273 -8.97 -10.96 -10.29
C VAL A 273 -8.40 -10.40 -11.59
N GLN A 274 -7.08 -10.25 -11.64
CA GLN A 274 -6.32 -9.71 -12.75
C GLN A 274 -6.63 -10.49 -14.04
N ASN A 275 -6.89 -9.76 -15.14
CA ASN A 275 -7.18 -10.30 -16.47
C ASN A 275 -8.33 -11.32 -16.56
N THR A 276 -9.15 -11.44 -15.52
CA THR A 276 -10.22 -12.46 -15.44
C THR A 276 -11.58 -11.83 -15.21
N THR A 277 -11.65 -10.86 -14.32
CA THR A 277 -12.90 -10.17 -13.97
C THR A 277 -12.93 -8.75 -14.51
N VAL A 278 -14.12 -8.16 -14.66
CA VAL A 278 -14.30 -6.77 -15.08
C VAL A 278 -15.27 -6.08 -14.13
N ASN A 279 -14.78 -5.12 -13.35
CA ASN A 279 -15.61 -4.29 -12.44
C ASN A 279 -16.55 -5.10 -11.54
N THR A 280 -16.01 -6.11 -10.85
CA THR A 280 -16.78 -7.00 -9.96
C THR A 280 -16.43 -6.85 -8.49
N ALA A 281 -15.35 -6.11 -8.17
CA ALA A 281 -14.87 -6.00 -6.81
C ALA A 281 -15.84 -5.18 -5.94
N THR A 282 -16.02 -5.61 -4.69
CA THR A 282 -16.91 -4.97 -3.72
C THR A 282 -16.22 -4.78 -2.36
N LEU A 283 -16.79 -3.89 -1.52
CA LEU A 283 -16.30 -3.67 -0.16
C LEU A 283 -16.48 -4.90 0.77
N ASP A 284 -17.32 -5.85 0.38
CA ASP A 284 -17.59 -7.08 1.13
C ASP A 284 -16.66 -8.23 0.73
N ASP A 285 -15.85 -8.05 -0.33
CA ASP A 285 -14.90 -9.06 -0.77
C ASP A 285 -13.91 -9.39 0.35
N THR A 286 -13.70 -10.68 0.59
CA THR A 286 -12.77 -11.15 1.62
C THR A 286 -11.34 -11.17 1.06
N MET A 287 -10.45 -10.38 1.64
CA MET A 287 -9.03 -10.41 1.30
C MET A 287 -8.33 -11.58 1.98
N LYS A 288 -7.46 -12.24 1.20
CA LYS A 288 -6.72 -13.43 1.61
C LYS A 288 -5.28 -13.10 1.94
N TYR A 289 -4.75 -13.72 3.00
CA TYR A 289 -3.35 -13.56 3.42
C TYR A 289 -2.62 -14.89 3.62
N MET A 290 -3.23 -16.01 3.21
CA MET A 290 -2.62 -17.36 3.26
C MET A 290 -2.05 -17.74 4.64
N GLY A 291 -2.71 -17.31 5.71
CA GLY A 291 -2.28 -17.57 7.09
C GLY A 291 -1.23 -16.61 7.65
N LEU A 292 -0.70 -15.67 6.86
CA LEU A 292 0.16 -14.58 7.37
C LEU A 292 -0.63 -13.61 8.28
N ALA A 293 -1.90 -13.41 7.94
CA ALA A 293 -2.87 -12.62 8.67
C ALA A 293 -4.25 -13.28 8.63
N GLU A 294 -5.17 -12.79 9.46
CA GLU A 294 -6.59 -13.12 9.32
C GLU A 294 -7.17 -12.55 8.02
N ASP A 295 -8.13 -13.28 7.44
CA ASP A 295 -8.86 -12.81 6.27
C ASP A 295 -9.92 -11.79 6.70
N VAL A 296 -9.91 -10.61 6.09
CA VAL A 296 -10.80 -9.48 6.47
C VAL A 296 -11.52 -8.92 5.24
N PRO A 297 -12.73 -8.34 5.39
CA PRO A 297 -13.40 -7.69 4.28
C PRO A 297 -12.69 -6.40 3.88
N VAL A 298 -12.76 -6.03 2.59
CA VAL A 298 -12.18 -4.77 2.07
C VAL A 298 -12.61 -3.56 2.91
N SER A 299 -13.88 -3.48 3.29
CA SER A 299 -14.44 -2.40 4.11
C SER A 299 -13.67 -2.11 5.40
N SER A 300 -13.06 -3.13 6.03
CA SER A 300 -12.30 -2.97 7.27
C SER A 300 -10.98 -2.22 7.09
N LEU A 301 -10.47 -2.11 5.87
CA LEU A 301 -9.15 -1.53 5.58
C LEU A 301 -9.22 -0.14 4.96
N MET A 302 -10.41 0.41 4.78
CA MET A 302 -10.57 1.65 4.03
C MET A 302 -10.18 2.89 4.82
N ASP A 303 -10.22 2.85 6.15
CA ASP A 303 -10.02 4.01 7.02
C ASP A 303 -8.83 3.83 7.96
N THR A 304 -7.75 4.57 7.69
CA THR A 304 -6.55 4.58 8.55
C THR A 304 -6.83 5.10 9.95
N ARG A 305 -7.87 5.93 10.14
CA ARG A 305 -8.26 6.50 11.43
C ARG A 305 -9.34 5.71 12.16
N SER A 306 -9.79 4.59 11.60
CA SER A 306 -10.68 3.68 12.35
C SER A 306 -9.99 3.14 13.59
N ASP A 307 -10.77 2.73 14.60
CA ASP A 307 -10.26 2.03 15.80
C ASP A 307 -9.48 0.75 15.46
N TRP A 308 -9.73 0.18 14.29
CA TRP A 308 -9.07 -1.03 13.79
C TRP A 308 -7.65 -0.76 13.29
N LEU A 309 -7.45 0.24 12.42
CA LEU A 309 -6.14 0.51 11.80
C LEU A 309 -5.30 1.53 12.60
N CYS A 310 -5.94 2.59 13.08
CA CYS A 310 -5.41 3.64 13.94
C CYS A 310 -3.98 4.13 13.64
N TYR A 311 -3.77 4.71 12.45
CA TYR A 311 -2.52 5.37 12.07
C TYR A 311 -2.73 6.57 11.13
N THR A 312 -1.73 7.46 11.06
CA THR A 312 -1.66 8.60 10.14
C THR A 312 -0.25 8.77 9.59
N TYR A 313 -0.09 9.65 8.61
CA TYR A 313 1.19 10.17 8.14
C TYR A 313 1.48 11.55 8.75
N ASP A 314 2.76 11.90 8.88
CA ASP A 314 3.17 13.19 9.46
C ASP A 314 2.99 14.40 8.53
N ASP A 315 2.45 14.19 7.34
CA ASP A 315 2.05 15.22 6.38
C ASP A 315 0.59 15.05 5.88
N ASP A 316 -0.24 14.38 6.69
CA ASP A 316 -1.70 14.27 6.49
C ASP A 316 -2.46 15.56 6.93
N GLU A 317 -1.76 16.69 7.16
CA GLU A 317 -2.35 17.97 7.62
C GLU A 317 -2.43 19.06 6.54
#